data_AF-A0A3C1FST2-F1
#
_entry.id   AF-A0A3C1FST2-F1
#
_cell.length_a   1.000
_cell.length_b   1.000
_cell.length_c   1.000
_cell.angle_alpha   90.00
_cell.angle_beta   90.00
_cell.angle_gamma   90.00
#
_symmetry.space_group_name_H-M   'P 1'
#
loop_
_entity.id
_entity.type
_entity.pdbx_description
1 polymer ?
#
loop_
_entity_poly.entity_id
_entity_poly.type
_entity_poly.pdbx_seq_one_letter_code
_entity_poly.pdbx_strand_id
1 'polypeptide(L)'
;MPERKSKNLAPYEDSFEVDAVLNKYSDKLYVFLAPSDRTDKAIRNSISISLVRLAQYGNLLAKQEAMKLVGYTIEGWIERYRFMSRWRSYDEEVQKQLERCIRRYRYSGSFLHYLFCTLQYAGRGLPPIYEYSLDEPVAFGSGKSWLENVYEDVETNEIRIHGW
;
A
#
# COMPACT_ATOMS: atom_id res chain seq x y z
N MET A 1 23.90 15.71 9.22
CA MET A 1 23.16 14.65 9.97
C MET A 1 24.15 13.57 10.36
N PRO A 2 24.13 13.03 11.59
CA PRO A 2 25.06 11.96 11.95
C PRO A 2 24.70 10.70 11.16
N GLU A 3 25.61 10.21 10.33
CA GLU A 3 25.51 8.90 9.68
C GLU A 3 25.53 7.82 10.77
N ARG A 4 24.35 7.24 11.03
CA ARG A 4 24.22 6.11 11.96
C ARG A 4 24.15 4.82 11.15
N LYS A 5 25.25 4.07 11.21
CA LYS A 5 25.40 2.73 10.62
C LYS A 5 24.16 1.89 10.89
N SER A 6 23.53 1.42 9.82
CA SER A 6 22.64 0.25 9.88
C SER A 6 23.39 -0.84 10.63
N LYS A 7 22.87 -1.30 11.78
CA LYS A 7 23.33 -2.56 12.35
C LYS A 7 22.87 -3.62 11.36
N ASN A 8 23.74 -3.97 10.42
CA ASN A 8 23.52 -5.11 9.54
C ASN A 8 23.62 -6.35 10.42
N LEU A 9 22.51 -6.70 11.06
CA LEU A 9 22.35 -7.99 11.71
C LEU A 9 22.38 -9.04 10.60
N ALA A 10 23.09 -10.15 10.87
CA ALA A 10 23.18 -11.24 9.92
C ALA A 10 21.77 -11.76 9.62
N PRO A 11 21.40 -11.91 8.34
CA PRO A 11 20.13 -12.53 7.98
C PRO A 11 20.05 -13.94 8.57
N TYR A 12 18.87 -14.31 9.06
CA TYR A 12 18.60 -15.65 9.58
C TYR A 12 17.17 -16.06 9.24
N GLU A 13 16.89 -17.36 9.38
CA GLU A 13 15.57 -17.95 9.15
C GLU A 13 15.19 -18.75 10.38
N ASP A 14 14.24 -18.22 11.16
CA ASP A 14 13.69 -18.90 12.32
C ASP A 14 12.16 -18.85 12.25
N SER A 15 11.55 -20.00 11.96
CA SER A 15 10.10 -20.13 11.87
C SER A 15 9.45 -20.12 13.25
N PHE A 16 10.13 -20.54 14.31
CA PHE A 16 9.58 -20.59 15.66
C PHE A 16 9.23 -19.19 16.18
N GLU A 17 10.07 -18.19 15.92
CA GLU A 17 9.78 -16.80 16.27
C GLU A 17 8.53 -16.28 15.54
N VAL A 18 8.40 -16.61 14.25
CA VAL A 18 7.26 -16.20 13.42
C VAL A 18 5.99 -16.89 13.90
N ASP A 19 6.04 -18.20 14.08
CA ASP A 19 4.94 -19.04 14.55
C ASP A 19 4.49 -18.62 15.95
N ALA A 20 5.41 -18.26 16.85
CA ALA A 20 5.07 -17.74 18.17
C ALA A 20 4.25 -16.44 18.10
N VAL A 21 4.55 -15.55 17.14
CA VAL A 21 3.77 -14.34 16.90
C VAL A 21 2.39 -14.68 16.30
N LEU A 22 2.35 -15.52 15.28
CA LEU A 22 1.11 -15.84 14.57
C LEU A 22 0.15 -16.70 15.39
N ASN A 23 0.65 -17.74 16.06
CA ASN A 23 -0.15 -18.67 16.85
C ASN A 23 -0.83 -17.99 18.04
N LYS A 24 -0.24 -16.90 18.56
CA LYS A 24 -0.88 -16.06 19.58
C LYS A 24 -2.19 -15.43 19.09
N TYR A 25 -2.37 -15.27 17.78
CA TYR A 25 -3.51 -14.60 17.16
C TYR A 25 -4.08 -15.40 15.97
N SER A 26 -3.97 -16.73 15.99
CA SER A 26 -4.29 -17.59 14.86
C SER A 26 -5.74 -17.44 14.38
N ASP A 27 -6.68 -17.28 15.32
CA ASP A 27 -8.10 -17.03 15.05
C ASP A 27 -8.40 -15.58 14.62
N LYS A 28 -7.41 -14.68 14.69
CA LYS A 28 -7.55 -13.25 14.42
C LYS A 28 -6.77 -12.78 13.19
N LEU A 29 -6.14 -13.66 12.40
CA LEU A 29 -5.39 -13.22 11.21
C LEU A 29 -6.29 -12.56 10.14
N TYR A 30 -7.61 -12.80 10.18
CA TYR A 30 -8.59 -12.12 9.30
C TYR A 30 -8.56 -10.59 9.40
N VAL A 31 -8.03 -10.02 10.49
CA VAL A 31 -7.97 -8.57 10.69
C VAL A 31 -7.18 -7.84 9.60
N PHE A 32 -6.28 -8.54 8.89
CA PHE A 32 -5.55 -7.99 7.75
C PHE A 32 -6.41 -7.80 6.49
N LEU A 33 -7.52 -8.53 6.38
CA LEU A 33 -8.49 -8.42 5.28
C LEU A 33 -9.63 -7.47 5.65
N ALA A 34 -10.28 -7.72 6.79
CA ALA A 34 -11.53 -7.05 7.17
C ALA A 34 -11.58 -6.74 8.68
N PRO A 35 -10.81 -5.74 9.16
CA PRO A 35 -10.90 -5.33 10.56
C PRO A 35 -12.25 -4.65 10.81
N SER A 36 -13.02 -5.16 11.75
CA SER A 36 -14.39 -4.72 11.99
C SER A 36 -14.48 -3.60 13.04
N ASP A 37 -13.61 -3.63 14.05
CA ASP A 37 -13.66 -2.70 15.18
C ASP A 37 -12.28 -2.09 15.55
N ARG A 38 -12.22 -1.41 16.69
CA ARG A 38 -10.95 -0.85 17.21
C ARG A 38 -10.02 -1.93 17.74
N THR A 39 -10.57 -3.03 18.26
CA THR A 39 -9.83 -4.17 18.81
C THR A 39 -9.05 -4.88 17.70
N ASP A 40 -9.72 -5.19 16.59
CA ASP A 40 -9.15 -5.79 15.39
C ASP A 40 -8.02 -4.92 14.84
N LYS A 41 -8.22 -3.59 14.78
CA LYS A 41 -7.17 -2.66 14.34
C LYS A 41 -5.95 -2.69 15.28
N ALA A 42 -6.17 -2.81 16.58
CA ALA A 42 -5.09 -2.92 17.57
C ALA A 42 -4.33 -4.24 17.44
N ILE A 43 -5.05 -5.36 17.29
CA ILE A 43 -4.47 -6.70 17.07
C ILE A 43 -3.64 -6.70 15.78
N ARG A 44 -4.20 -6.23 14.67
CA ARG A 44 -3.50 -6.10 13.39
C ARG A 44 -2.21 -5.31 13.55
N ASN A 45 -2.26 -4.19 14.27
CA ASN A 45 -1.10 -3.35 14.49
C ASN A 45 -0.05 -4.05 15.37
N SER A 46 -0.48 -4.80 16.40
CA SER A 46 0.42 -5.60 17.23
C SER A 46 1.15 -6.66 16.42
N ILE A 47 0.43 -7.44 15.61
CA ILE A 47 1.02 -8.48 14.76
C ILE A 47 2.01 -7.84 13.78
N SER A 48 1.58 -6.77 13.10
CA SER A 48 2.40 -6.04 12.14
C SER A 48 3.71 -5.55 12.78
N ILE A 49 3.64 -4.92 13.95
CA ILE A 49 4.83 -4.42 14.65
C ILE A 49 5.75 -5.57 15.06
N SER A 50 5.20 -6.65 15.64
CA SER A 50 6.00 -7.82 16.04
C SER A 50 6.78 -8.41 14.87
N LEU A 51 6.12 -8.68 13.74
CA LEU A 51 6.79 -9.22 12.54
C LEU A 51 7.82 -8.23 11.96
N VAL A 52 7.49 -6.93 11.92
CA VAL A 52 8.43 -5.89 11.47
C VAL A 52 9.67 -5.83 12.36
N ARG A 53 9.54 -6.00 13.68
CA ARG A 53 10.69 -6.02 14.58
C ARG A 53 11.58 -7.24 14.36
N LEU A 54 11.00 -8.43 14.22
CA LEU A 54 11.76 -9.64 13.87
C LEU A 54 12.48 -9.49 12.52
N ALA A 55 11.79 -8.95 11.52
CA ALA A 55 12.37 -8.64 10.21
C ALA A 55 13.54 -7.66 10.31
N GLN A 56 13.42 -6.63 11.15
CA GLN A 56 14.49 -5.67 11.42
C GLN A 56 15.67 -6.29 12.18
N TYR A 57 15.44 -7.36 12.96
CA TYR A 57 16.50 -8.11 13.61
C TYR A 57 17.23 -9.08 12.68
N GLY A 58 16.71 -9.31 11.47
CA GLY A 58 17.35 -10.14 10.44
C GLY A 58 16.54 -11.38 10.06
N ASN A 59 15.38 -11.63 10.68
CA ASN A 59 14.55 -12.78 10.35
C ASN A 59 13.90 -12.61 8.97
N LEU A 60 14.36 -13.38 7.98
CA LEU A 60 13.88 -13.31 6.61
C LEU A 60 12.44 -13.84 6.47
N LEU A 61 12.08 -14.86 7.25
CA LEU A 61 10.73 -15.42 7.26
C LEU A 61 9.73 -14.40 7.83
N ALA A 62 10.09 -13.72 8.91
CA ALA A 62 9.25 -12.65 9.47
C ALA A 62 9.05 -11.51 8.48
N LYS A 63 10.09 -11.16 7.69
CA LYS A 63 9.98 -10.15 6.63
C LYS A 63 8.99 -10.60 5.55
N GLN A 64 9.12 -11.83 5.05
CA GLN A 64 8.24 -12.38 4.02
C GLN A 64 6.78 -12.39 4.51
N GLU A 65 6.55 -12.85 5.74
CA GLU A 65 5.19 -12.92 6.29
C GLU A 65 4.61 -11.54 6.59
N ALA A 66 5.43 -10.59 7.09
CA ALA A 66 5.01 -9.20 7.21
C ALA A 66 4.60 -8.62 5.85
N MET A 67 5.39 -8.88 4.79
CA MET A 67 5.09 -8.39 3.44
C MET A 67 3.78 -8.98 2.92
N LYS A 68 3.56 -10.27 3.12
CA LYS A 68 2.33 -10.98 2.70
C LYS A 68 1.09 -10.45 3.42
N LEU A 69 1.08 -10.47 4.76
CA LEU A 69 -0.09 -10.05 5.54
C LEU A 69 -0.43 -8.57 5.34
N VAL A 70 0.59 -7.72 5.35
CA VAL A 70 0.40 -6.29 5.10
C VAL A 70 0.01 -6.03 3.64
N GLY A 71 0.45 -6.86 2.71
CA GLY A 71 0.04 -6.85 1.29
C GLY A 71 -1.48 -6.87 1.14
N TYR A 72 -2.17 -7.81 1.81
CA TYR A 72 -3.64 -7.86 1.80
C TYR A 72 -4.29 -6.57 2.32
N THR A 73 -3.69 -5.95 3.33
CA THR A 73 -4.18 -4.65 3.82
C THR A 73 -3.97 -3.54 2.81
N ILE A 74 -2.86 -3.55 2.05
CA ILE A 74 -2.60 -2.56 0.99
C ILE A 74 -3.58 -2.76 -0.17
N GLU A 75 -3.83 -3.99 -0.61
CA GLU A 75 -4.81 -4.30 -1.65
C GLU A 75 -6.19 -3.72 -1.29
N GLY A 76 -6.65 -3.97 -0.06
CA GLY A 76 -7.90 -3.38 0.43
C GLY A 76 -7.89 -1.84 0.51
N TRP A 77 -6.72 -1.20 0.63
CA TRP A 77 -6.60 0.26 0.51
C TRP A 77 -6.68 0.74 -0.94
N ILE A 78 -6.02 0.05 -1.86
CA ILE A 78 -6.03 0.33 -3.30
C ILE A 78 -7.45 0.23 -3.86
N GLU A 79 -8.22 -0.76 -3.41
CA GLU A 79 -9.62 -0.93 -3.77
C GLU A 79 -10.53 0.15 -3.19
N ARG A 80 -10.31 0.54 -1.93
CA ARG A 80 -11.23 1.42 -1.20
C ARG A 80 -11.00 2.91 -1.42
N TYR A 81 -9.75 3.33 -1.59
CA TYR A 81 -9.39 4.75 -1.63
C TYR A 81 -8.94 5.16 -3.03
N ARG A 82 -9.67 6.09 -3.68
CA ARG A 82 -9.36 6.58 -5.03
C ARG A 82 -7.93 7.12 -5.19
N PHE A 83 -7.36 7.74 -4.15
CA PHE A 83 -5.96 8.20 -4.24
C PHE A 83 -4.94 7.06 -4.14
N MET A 84 -5.32 5.93 -3.55
CA MET A 84 -4.50 4.71 -3.52
C MET A 84 -4.69 3.86 -4.78
N SER A 85 -5.80 4.00 -5.51
CA SER A 85 -6.04 3.24 -6.75
C SER A 85 -4.99 3.50 -7.82
N ARG A 86 -4.21 4.59 -7.72
CA ARG A 86 -3.04 4.86 -8.57
C ARG A 86 -1.95 3.80 -8.45
N TRP A 87 -1.91 3.05 -7.35
CA TRP A 87 -0.99 1.94 -7.15
C TRP A 87 -1.47 0.64 -7.80
N ARG A 88 -2.70 0.60 -8.33
CA ARG A 88 -3.21 -0.51 -9.13
C ARG A 88 -2.31 -0.63 -10.36
N SER A 89 -1.60 -1.75 -10.50
CA SER A 89 -0.56 -2.01 -11.51
C SER A 89 0.87 -1.55 -11.18
N TYR A 90 1.13 -1.10 -9.95
CA TYR A 90 2.49 -0.81 -9.45
C TYR A 90 2.92 -1.80 -8.36
N ASP A 91 2.58 -3.07 -8.51
CA ASP A 91 2.73 -4.08 -7.45
C ASP A 91 4.18 -4.22 -6.99
N GLU A 92 5.14 -4.22 -7.92
CA GLU A 92 6.56 -4.26 -7.58
C GLU A 92 6.99 -3.03 -6.77
N GLU A 93 6.56 -1.83 -7.16
CA GLU A 93 6.87 -0.59 -6.45
C GLU A 93 6.22 -0.57 -5.07
N VAL A 94 4.99 -1.09 -4.93
CA VAL A 94 4.34 -1.27 -3.63
C VAL A 94 5.18 -2.20 -2.75
N GLN A 95 5.63 -3.35 -3.26
CA GLN A 95 6.48 -4.29 -2.53
C GLN A 95 7.81 -3.65 -2.12
N LYS A 96 8.46 -2.90 -3.04
CA LYS A 96 9.68 -2.13 -2.76
C LYS A 96 9.46 -1.08 -1.67
N GLN A 97 8.32 -0.37 -1.69
CA GLN A 97 7.97 0.63 -0.67
C GLN A 97 7.69 -0.02 0.68
N LEU A 98 6.97 -1.15 0.70
CA LEU A 98 6.70 -1.92 1.91
C LEU A 98 7.99 -2.40 2.55
N GLU A 99 8.89 -3.01 1.78
CA GLU A 99 10.20 -3.42 2.28
C GLU A 99 11.00 -2.25 2.86
N ARG A 100 11.01 -1.10 2.19
CA ARG A 100 11.68 0.12 2.69
C ARG A 100 11.06 0.58 4.01
N CYS A 101 9.74 0.54 4.12
CA CYS A 101 9.02 0.89 5.34
C CYS A 101 9.37 -0.05 6.49
N ILE A 102 9.40 -1.37 6.24
CA ILE A 102 9.82 -2.37 7.23
C ILE A 102 11.22 -2.02 7.75
N ARG A 103 12.19 -1.76 6.87
CA ARG A 103 13.57 -1.41 7.27
C ARG A 103 13.66 -0.08 8.04
N ARG A 104 12.85 0.91 7.70
CA ARG A 104 12.93 2.29 8.25
C ARG A 104 12.04 2.54 9.46
N TYR A 105 11.13 1.62 9.78
CA TYR A 105 10.17 1.81 10.85
C TYR A 105 10.83 1.90 12.23
N ARG A 106 10.94 3.12 12.78
CA ARG A 106 11.53 3.37 14.11
C ARG A 106 10.51 3.86 15.14
N TYR A 107 9.28 4.12 14.72
CA TYR A 107 8.25 4.71 15.57
C TYR A 107 7.67 3.69 16.57
N SER A 108 7.15 4.19 17.69
CA SER A 108 6.31 3.43 18.64
C SER A 108 4.83 3.41 18.26
N GLY A 109 4.45 4.14 17.20
CA GLY A 109 3.07 4.28 16.73
C GLY A 109 2.56 3.07 15.95
N SER A 110 1.66 3.31 14.99
CA SER A 110 1.17 2.25 14.11
C SER A 110 2.04 2.11 12.87
N PHE A 111 2.53 0.89 12.61
CA PHE A 111 3.25 0.57 11.39
C PHE A 111 2.37 0.79 10.15
N LEU A 112 1.12 0.34 10.21
CA LEU A 112 0.18 0.49 9.10
C LEU A 112 -0.18 1.95 8.83
N HIS A 113 -0.31 2.79 9.85
CA HIS A 113 -0.51 4.22 9.65
C HIS A 113 0.72 4.86 8.96
N TYR A 114 1.92 4.54 9.44
CA TYR A 114 3.16 5.00 8.81
C TYR A 114 3.26 4.59 7.33
N LEU A 115 2.97 3.33 7.04
CA LEU A 115 2.95 2.80 5.67
C LEU A 115 1.88 3.47 4.82
N PHE A 116 0.66 3.62 5.35
CA PHE A 116 -0.45 4.27 4.65
C PHE A 116 -0.09 5.69 4.23
N CYS A 117 0.45 6.51 5.15
CA CYS A 117 0.89 7.86 4.81
C CYS A 117 2.02 7.84 3.77
N THR A 118 2.97 6.90 3.89
CA THR A 118 4.07 6.78 2.93
C THR A 118 3.56 6.50 1.52
N LEU A 119 2.66 5.52 1.36
CA LEU A 119 2.04 5.20 0.07
C LEU A 119 1.15 6.33 -0.45
N GLN A 120 0.43 7.02 0.44
CA GLN A 120 -0.38 8.17 0.07
C GLN A 120 0.46 9.29 -0.54
N TYR A 121 1.59 9.64 0.08
CA TYR A 121 2.45 10.71 -0.43
C TYR A 121 3.23 10.28 -1.67
N ALA A 122 3.79 9.07 -1.68
CA ALA A 122 4.52 8.55 -2.83
C ALA A 122 3.62 8.38 -4.06
N GLY A 123 2.37 7.96 -3.86
CA GLY A 123 1.40 7.75 -4.95
C GLY A 123 0.95 9.04 -5.65
N ARG A 124 1.13 10.22 -5.04
CA ARG A 124 0.82 11.50 -5.69
C ARG A 124 1.71 11.77 -6.90
N GLY A 125 2.94 11.25 -6.87
CA GLY A 125 3.90 11.38 -7.98
C GLY A 125 3.77 10.30 -9.05
N LEU A 126 2.88 9.31 -8.87
CA LEU A 126 2.66 8.29 -9.88
C LEU A 126 1.73 8.83 -10.96
N PRO A 127 2.09 8.69 -12.25
CA PRO A 127 1.15 8.90 -13.32
C PRO A 127 0.03 7.86 -13.19
N PRO A 128 -1.25 8.22 -13.35
CA PRO A 128 -2.30 7.23 -13.49
C PRO A 128 -1.98 6.37 -14.73
N ILE A 129 -1.92 5.04 -14.58
CA ILE A 129 -1.74 4.13 -15.73
C ILE A 129 -2.98 4.09 -16.64
N TYR A 130 -4.09 4.71 -16.22
CA TYR A 130 -5.21 4.97 -17.11
C TYR A 130 -4.79 5.97 -18.20
N GLU A 131 -4.23 5.45 -19.28
CA GLU A 131 -4.58 5.91 -20.62
C GLU A 131 -6.11 6.06 -20.67
N TYR A 132 -6.58 7.30 -20.66
CA TYR A 132 -7.90 7.74 -21.12
C TYR A 132 -9.10 6.82 -20.81
N SER A 133 -9.50 6.71 -19.53
CA SER A 133 -10.89 6.36 -19.26
C SER A 133 -11.75 7.60 -19.48
N LEU A 134 -12.54 7.60 -20.55
CA LEU A 134 -13.47 8.69 -20.88
C LEU A 134 -14.61 8.84 -19.86
N ASP A 135 -14.78 7.87 -18.95
CA ASP A 135 -15.79 7.88 -17.90
C ASP A 135 -15.37 8.61 -16.62
N GLU A 136 -14.10 9.03 -16.51
CA GLU A 136 -13.67 9.81 -15.37
C GLU A 136 -14.22 11.25 -15.43
N PRO A 137 -14.60 11.85 -14.28
CA PRO A 137 -15.02 13.24 -14.27
C PRO A 137 -13.84 14.16 -14.54
N VAL A 138 -14.05 15.14 -15.42
CA VAL A 138 -13.04 16.13 -15.87
C VAL A 138 -12.42 16.91 -14.69
N ALA A 139 -13.20 17.13 -13.63
CA ALA A 139 -12.73 17.71 -12.37
C ALA A 139 -13.60 17.25 -11.18
N PHE A 140 -13.06 17.36 -9.95
CA PHE A 140 -13.79 16.98 -8.74
C PHE A 140 -15.07 17.81 -8.56
N GLY A 141 -16.23 17.16 -8.54
CA GLY A 141 -17.54 17.80 -8.33
C GLY A 141 -18.14 18.48 -9.55
N SER A 142 -17.54 18.36 -10.74
CA SER A 142 -18.08 19.00 -11.96
C SER A 142 -19.35 18.32 -12.50
N GLY A 143 -19.56 17.03 -12.17
CA GLY A 143 -20.63 16.22 -12.75
C GLY A 143 -20.47 15.91 -14.24
N LYS A 144 -19.38 16.37 -14.86
CA LYS A 144 -19.10 16.24 -16.30
C LYS A 144 -18.08 15.15 -16.56
N SER A 145 -18.45 14.19 -17.40
CA SER A 145 -17.59 13.09 -17.87
C SER A 145 -16.73 13.54 -19.06
N TRP A 146 -15.53 12.96 -19.23
CA TRP A 146 -14.70 13.24 -20.42
C TRP A 146 -15.39 12.87 -21.74
N LEU A 147 -16.35 11.93 -21.72
CA LEU A 147 -17.24 11.62 -22.83
C LEU A 147 -17.97 12.85 -23.39
N GLU A 148 -18.34 13.80 -22.53
CA GLU A 148 -19.07 15.01 -22.95
C GLU A 148 -18.17 16.00 -23.72
N ASN A 149 -16.85 15.82 -23.68
CA ASN A 149 -15.89 16.65 -24.38
C ASN A 149 -15.44 16.05 -25.73
N VAL A 150 -15.95 14.88 -26.09
CA VAL A 150 -15.69 14.24 -27.39
C VAL A 150 -16.63 14.83 -28.44
N TYR A 151 -16.08 15.34 -29.54
CA TYR A 151 -16.86 15.82 -30.69
C TYR A 151 -16.30 15.23 -31.99
N GLU A 152 -17.17 15.06 -32.97
CA GLU A 152 -16.79 14.65 -34.32
C GLU A 152 -16.52 15.89 -35.16
N ASP A 153 -15.31 15.98 -35.73
CA ASP A 153 -14.96 17.05 -36.65
C ASP A 153 -15.62 16.79 -38.01
N VAL A 154 -16.61 17.60 -38.36
CA VAL A 154 -17.45 17.41 -39.55
C VAL A 154 -16.67 17.61 -40.85
N GLU A 155 -15.51 18.27 -40.83
CA GLU A 155 -14.67 18.45 -42.02
C GLU A 155 -13.73 17.27 -42.28
N THR A 156 -13.27 16.58 -41.23
CA THR A 156 -12.26 15.51 -41.36
C THR A 156 -12.79 14.12 -41.02
N ASN A 157 -14.01 14.02 -40.47
CA ASN A 157 -14.62 12.79 -39.98
C ASN A 157 -13.77 12.08 -38.90
N GLU A 158 -13.00 12.87 -38.14
CA GLU A 158 -12.15 12.42 -37.05
C GLU A 158 -12.80 12.72 -35.70
N ILE A 159 -12.67 11.79 -34.76
CA ILE A 159 -13.13 11.97 -33.37
C ILE A 159 -12.07 12.77 -32.61
N ARG A 160 -12.44 13.92 -32.05
CA ARG A 160 -11.56 14.82 -31.29
C ARG A 160 -12.10 15.05 -29.89
N ILE A 161 -11.23 15.41 -28.95
CA ILE A 161 -11.59 15.72 -27.56
C ILE A 161 -11.18 17.17 -27.29
N HIS A 162 -12.10 18.00 -26.80
CA HIS A 162 -11.75 19.35 -26.34
C HIS A 162 -10.82 19.26 -25.12
N GLY A 163 -9.54 19.54 -25.32
CA GLY A 163 -8.53 19.47 -24.26
C GLY A 163 -7.08 19.34 -24.71
N TRP A 164 -6.78 19.63 -25.99
CA TRP A 164 -5.44 19.81 -26.54
C TRP A 164 -5.44 20.97 -27.53
#